data_AF-A0A2U9IGQ8-F1
#
_entry.id   AF-A0A2U9IGQ8-F1
#
_cell.length_a   1.000
_cell.length_b   1.000
_cell.length_c   1.000
_cell.angle_alpha   90.00
_cell.angle_beta   90.00
_cell.angle_gamma   90.00
#
_symmetry.space_group_name_H-M   'P 1'
#
loop_
_entity.id
_entity.type
_entity.pdbx_description
1 polymer ?
#
loop_
_entity_poly.entity_id
_entity_poly.type
_entity_poly.pdbx_seq_one_letter_code
_entity_poly.pdbx_strand_id
1 'polypeptide(L)'
;MDEGVLKRIANLLATSSLYTDSPTLIDRIANALSKEAITKVLNDSQRIIESGISKGDIFQNKKDDHPIISIKGEKMLSIYGYLPTTSDIENFLLEVEKDIYNARKAGAIAMSIVNQAKLGGNQ
;
A
#
# COMPACT_ATOMS: atom_id res chain seq x y z
N MET A 1 -4.93 -17.07 1.05
CA MET A 1 -5.08 -15.60 0.98
C MET A 1 -5.83 -15.17 -0.28
N ASP A 2 -6.90 -14.40 -0.12
CA ASP A 2 -7.60 -13.73 -1.23
C ASP A 2 -6.63 -12.77 -1.95
N GLU A 3 -6.51 -12.90 -3.27
CA GLU A 3 -5.66 -12.02 -4.09
C GLU A 3 -6.11 -10.56 -3.99
N GLY A 4 -7.41 -10.32 -3.75
CA GLY A 4 -7.97 -9.00 -3.49
C GLY A 4 -7.37 -8.35 -2.24
N VAL A 5 -7.35 -9.07 -1.11
CA VAL A 5 -6.74 -8.60 0.15
C VAL A 5 -5.26 -8.26 -0.07
N LEU A 6 -4.49 -9.17 -0.67
CA LEU A 6 -3.06 -8.95 -0.89
C LEU A 6 -2.79 -7.68 -1.71
N LYS A 7 -3.56 -7.47 -2.79
CA LYS A 7 -3.43 -6.29 -3.64
C LYS A 7 -3.78 -5.01 -2.88
N ARG A 8 -4.82 -5.02 -2.04
CA ARG A 8 -5.18 -3.86 -1.21
C ARG A 8 -4.10 -3.53 -0.17
N ILE A 9 -3.47 -4.53 0.45
CA ILE A 9 -2.32 -4.32 1.33
C ILE A 9 -1.13 -3.74 0.57
N ALA A 10 -0.86 -4.25 -0.64
CA ALA A 10 0.19 -3.69 -1.49
C ALA A 10 -0.11 -2.23 -1.89
N ASN A 11 -1.37 -1.89 -2.16
CA ASN A 11 -1.80 -0.51 -2.41
C ASN A 11 -1.56 0.40 -1.20
N LEU A 12 -1.84 -0.04 0.03
CA LEU A 12 -1.53 0.71 1.26
C LEU A 12 -0.02 1.02 1.35
N LEU A 13 0.82 0.01 1.17
CA LEU A 13 2.27 0.15 1.23
C LEU A 13 2.80 1.08 0.14
N ALA A 14 2.36 0.87 -1.11
CA ALA A 14 2.76 1.69 -2.25
C ALA A 14 2.31 3.15 -2.07
N THR A 15 1.08 3.37 -1.61
CA THR A 15 0.56 4.73 -1.35
C THR A 15 1.40 5.42 -0.28
N SER A 16 1.69 4.75 0.84
CA SER A 16 2.54 5.31 1.89
C SER A 16 3.95 5.65 1.39
N SER A 17 4.51 4.79 0.53
CA SER A 17 5.84 4.97 -0.04
C SER A 17 5.89 6.15 -1.01
N LEU A 18 4.92 6.26 -1.91
CA LEU A 18 4.83 7.39 -2.85
C LEU A 18 4.59 8.71 -2.13
N TYR A 19 3.70 8.73 -1.14
CA TYR A 19 3.37 9.96 -0.42
C TYR A 19 4.52 10.47 0.46
N THR A 20 5.34 9.58 0.99
CA THR A 20 6.54 9.95 1.78
C THR A 20 7.83 10.00 0.95
N ASP A 21 7.74 9.69 -0.35
CA ASP A 21 8.86 9.41 -1.25
C ASP A 21 9.97 8.53 -0.61
N SER A 22 9.55 7.46 0.08
CA SER A 22 10.46 6.57 0.80
C SER A 22 10.07 5.09 0.63
N PRO A 23 10.99 4.19 0.22
CA PRO A 23 10.71 2.76 0.12
C PRO A 23 10.78 2.03 1.48
N THR A 24 11.15 2.74 2.56
CA THR A 24 11.51 2.15 3.85
C THR A 24 10.48 1.16 4.41
N LEU A 25 9.18 1.45 4.30
CA LEU A 25 8.13 0.55 4.81
C LEU A 25 7.99 -0.71 3.95
N ILE A 26 8.20 -0.59 2.64
CA ILE A 26 8.23 -1.74 1.73
C ILE A 26 9.44 -2.63 2.05
N ASP A 27 10.61 -2.04 2.29
CA ASP A 27 11.81 -2.80 2.65
C ASP A 27 11.63 -3.53 4.00
N ARG A 28 11.02 -2.86 4.98
CA ARG A 28 10.74 -3.46 6.29
C ARG A 28 9.77 -4.63 6.20
N ILE A 29 8.69 -4.52 5.42
CA ILE A 29 7.73 -5.63 5.29
C ILE A 29 8.30 -6.79 4.47
N ALA A 30 9.10 -6.49 3.43
CA ALA A 30 9.76 -7.50 2.61
C ALA A 30 10.80 -8.33 3.39
N ASN A 31 11.42 -7.72 4.40
CA ASN A 31 12.44 -8.36 5.23
C ASN A 31 11.93 -8.75 6.63
N ALA A 32 10.61 -8.70 6.86
CA ALA A 32 10.06 -9.02 8.16
C ALA A 32 10.33 -10.48 8.55
N LEU A 33 10.67 -10.66 9.83
CA LEU A 33 10.92 -11.96 10.46
C LEU A 33 9.88 -12.31 11.53
N SER A 34 8.97 -11.38 11.86
CA SER A 34 7.93 -11.61 12.86
C SER A 34 6.63 -10.87 12.52
N LYS A 35 5.53 -11.33 13.12
CA LYS A 35 4.20 -10.70 12.99
C LYS A 35 4.19 -9.29 13.57
N GLU A 36 4.89 -9.06 14.66
CA GLU A 36 4.97 -7.76 15.34
C GLU A 36 5.63 -6.72 14.42
N ALA A 37 6.70 -7.11 13.72
CA ALA A 37 7.35 -6.23 12.75
C ALA A 37 6.38 -5.85 11.61
N ILE A 38 5.60 -6.81 11.12
CA ILE A 38 4.61 -6.59 10.05
C ILE A 38 3.48 -5.69 10.53
N THR A 39 2.94 -5.97 11.71
CA THR A 39 1.87 -5.18 12.34
C THR A 39 2.32 -3.72 12.52
N LYS A 40 3.56 -3.50 12.96
CA LYS A 40 4.14 -2.17 13.08
C LYS A 40 4.20 -1.44 11.74
N VAL A 41 4.66 -2.11 10.68
CA VAL A 41 4.70 -1.52 9.33
C VAL A 41 3.29 -1.15 8.83
N LEU A 42 2.30 -2.03 9.04
CA LEU A 42 0.92 -1.76 8.63
C LEU A 42 0.33 -0.57 9.41
N ASN A 43 0.61 -0.47 10.71
CA ASN A 43 0.18 0.66 11.53
C ASN A 43 0.83 1.98 11.08
N ASP A 44 2.15 1.97 10.86
CA ASP A 44 2.86 3.16 10.37
C ASP A 44 2.33 3.60 8.99
N SER A 45 2.07 2.64 8.09
CA SER A 45 1.49 2.90 6.77
C SER A 45 0.10 3.53 6.87
N GLN A 46 -0.76 3.02 7.75
CA GLN A 46 -2.10 3.55 7.96
C GLN A 46 -2.07 4.99 8.50
N ARG A 47 -1.19 5.29 9.46
CA ARG A 47 -1.02 6.65 10.01
C ARG A 47 -0.55 7.65 8.96
N ILE A 48 0.36 7.23 8.07
CA ILE A 48 0.83 8.05 6.95
C ILE A 48 -0.34 8.37 6.01
N ILE A 49 -1.13 7.36 5.64
CA ILE A 49 -2.29 7.55 4.75
C ILE A 49 -3.36 8.43 5.41
N GLU A 50 -3.68 8.19 6.69
CA GLU A 50 -4.63 9.00 7.45
C GLU A 50 -4.24 10.48 7.45
N SER A 51 -2.94 10.77 7.62
CA SER A 51 -2.42 12.14 7.53
C SER A 51 -2.60 12.73 6.13
N GLY A 52 -2.31 11.98 5.07
CA GLY A 52 -2.50 12.43 3.69
C GLY A 52 -3.97 12.63 3.31
N ILE A 53 -4.87 11.76 3.78
CA ILE A 53 -6.33 11.93 3.60
C ILE A 53 -6.80 13.20 4.32
N SER A 54 -6.38 13.39 5.57
CA SER A 54 -6.77 14.57 6.37
C SER A 54 -6.31 15.88 5.75
N LYS A 55 -5.18 15.88 5.02
CA LYS A 55 -4.68 17.04 4.27
C LYS A 55 -5.32 17.22 2.89
N GLY A 56 -6.08 16.23 2.42
CA GLY A 56 -6.62 16.19 1.06
C GLY A 56 -5.59 15.86 -0.02
N ASP A 57 -4.42 15.35 0.37
CA ASP A 57 -3.35 14.95 -0.56
C ASP A 57 -3.54 13.52 -1.07
N ILE A 58 -4.27 12.67 -0.32
CA ILE A 58 -4.63 11.32 -0.73
C ILE A 58 -6.14 11.19 -0.78
N PHE A 59 -6.67 10.72 -1.91
CA PHE A 59 -8.11 10.49 -2.06
C PHE A 59 -8.40 9.37 -3.06
N GLN A 60 -9.58 8.77 -2.94
CA GLN A 60 -10.04 7.72 -3.87
C GLN A 60 -11.04 8.30 -4.87
N ASN A 61 -10.87 7.97 -6.15
CA ASN A 61 -11.72 8.40 -7.25
C ASN A 61 -11.78 7.31 -8.34
N LYS A 62 -12.29 7.65 -9.52
CA LYS A 62 -12.33 6.75 -10.68
C LYS A 62 -11.59 7.35 -11.86
N LYS A 63 -10.90 6.50 -12.63
CA LYS A 63 -10.31 6.81 -13.94
C LYS A 63 -10.78 5.74 -14.92
N ASP A 64 -11.45 6.16 -15.99
CA ASP A 64 -12.03 5.27 -17.00
C ASP A 64 -12.91 4.17 -16.36
N ASP A 65 -13.79 4.56 -15.44
CA ASP A 65 -14.63 3.69 -14.59
C ASP A 65 -13.90 2.76 -13.61
N HIS A 66 -12.57 2.75 -13.61
CA HIS A 66 -11.78 1.94 -12.68
C HIS A 66 -11.46 2.75 -11.42
N PRO A 67 -11.59 2.14 -10.22
CA PRO A 67 -11.19 2.79 -8.97
C PRO A 67 -9.69 3.06 -8.95
N ILE A 68 -9.31 4.25 -8.47
CA ILE A 68 -7.93 4.65 -8.28
C ILE A 68 -7.75 5.37 -6.94
N ILE A 69 -6.52 5.27 -6.41
CA ILE A 69 -6.01 6.09 -5.31
C ILE A 69 -5.16 7.17 -5.94
N SER A 70 -5.55 8.42 -5.75
CA SER A 70 -4.82 9.60 -6.21
C SER A 70 -3.94 10.15 -5.09
N ILE A 71 -2.70 10.49 -5.42
CA ILE A 71 -1.70 11.02 -4.48
C ILE A 71 -1.16 12.33 -5.06
N LYS A 72 -1.35 13.41 -4.33
CA LYS A 72 -0.86 14.75 -4.69
C LYS A 72 0.61 14.89 -4.28
N GLY A 73 1.40 15.42 -5.18
CA GLY A 73 2.82 15.74 -5.00
C GLY A 73 3.25 16.74 -6.08
N GLU A 74 4.54 16.75 -6.45
CA GLU A 74 5.02 17.53 -7.60
C GLU A 74 4.30 17.13 -8.91
N LYS A 75 4.00 15.84 -9.04
CA LYS A 75 3.11 15.28 -10.05
C LYS A 75 1.99 14.53 -9.36
N MET A 76 0.81 14.55 -9.95
CA MET A 76 -0.30 13.72 -9.49
C MET A 76 -0.01 12.27 -9.87
N LEU A 77 0.07 11.40 -8.86
CA LEU A 77 0.27 9.97 -9.05
C LEU A 77 -1.05 9.23 -8.85
N SER A 78 -1.20 8.09 -9.52
CA SER A 78 -2.39 7.26 -9.40
C SER A 78 -2.02 5.78 -9.29
N ILE A 79 -2.69 5.08 -8.37
CA ILE A 79 -2.62 3.63 -8.19
C ILE A 79 -3.99 3.04 -8.48
N TYR A 80 -4.07 1.97 -9.29
CA TYR A 80 -5.35 1.28 -9.54
C TYR A 80 -5.79 0.39 -8.38
N GLY A 81 -7.07 0.50 -8.02
CA GLY A 81 -7.72 -0.27 -6.97
C GLY A 81 -8.11 0.57 -5.77
N TYR A 82 -8.22 -0.10 -4.62
CA TYR A 82 -8.69 0.47 -3.37
C TYR A 82 -7.62 0.39 -2.28
N LEU A 83 -7.75 1.26 -1.27
CA LEU A 83 -7.11 1.06 0.02
C LEU A 83 -7.76 -0.12 0.76
N PRO A 84 -7.04 -0.78 1.68
CA PRO A 84 -7.60 -1.87 2.47
C PRO A 84 -8.63 -1.34 3.47
N THR A 85 -9.65 -2.15 3.71
CA THR A 85 -10.59 -2.01 4.82
C THR A 85 -10.01 -2.61 6.10
N THR A 86 -10.65 -2.36 7.25
CA THR A 86 -10.26 -3.00 8.53
C THR A 86 -10.24 -4.53 8.42
N SER A 87 -11.26 -5.12 7.79
CA SER A 87 -11.32 -6.58 7.59
C SER A 87 -10.20 -7.11 6.69
N ASP A 88 -9.72 -6.31 5.73
CA ASP A 88 -8.56 -6.70 4.92
C ASP A 88 -7.29 -6.79 5.76
N ILE A 89 -7.08 -5.83 6.66
CA ILE A 89 -5.93 -5.81 7.57
C ILE A 89 -5.99 -7.01 8.53
N GLU A 90 -7.14 -7.27 9.14
CA GLU A 90 -7.35 -8.40 10.04
C GLU A 90 -7.08 -9.75 9.33
N ASN A 91 -7.69 -9.93 8.16
CA ASN A 91 -7.49 -11.13 7.35
C ASN A 91 -6.03 -11.31 6.94
N PHE A 92 -5.35 -10.23 6.55
CA PHE A 92 -3.94 -10.29 6.19
C PHE A 92 -3.06 -10.68 7.37
N LEU A 93 -3.31 -10.13 8.56
CA LEU A 93 -2.56 -10.50 9.76
C LEU A 93 -2.74 -11.98 10.12
N LEU A 94 -3.95 -12.54 9.97
CA LEU A 94 -4.20 -13.98 10.17
C LEU A 94 -3.48 -14.84 9.14
N GLU A 95 -3.38 -14.40 7.89
CA GLU A 95 -2.67 -15.13 6.83
C GLU A 95 -1.15 -15.06 7.02
N VAL A 96 -0.63 -13.94 7.53
CA VAL A 96 0.79 -13.76 7.86
C VAL A 96 1.22 -14.61 9.06
N GLU A 97 0.32 -14.85 10.03
CA GLU A 97 0.57 -15.79 11.12
C GLU A 97 0.83 -17.22 10.62
N LYS A 98 0.09 -17.62 9.58
CA LYS A 98 0.24 -18.94 8.96
C LYS A 98 1.50 -18.99 8.09
N ASP A 99 1.76 -17.92 7.34
CA ASP A 99 2.89 -17.82 6.43
C ASP A 99 3.37 -16.38 6.26
N ILE A 100 4.55 -16.10 6.82
CA ILE A 100 5.19 -14.78 6.75
C ILE A 100 5.57 -14.37 5.32
N TYR A 101 5.71 -15.32 4.38
CA TYR A 101 6.00 -15.01 2.98
C TYR A 101 4.89 -14.19 2.32
N ASN A 102 3.66 -14.23 2.83
CA ASN A 102 2.57 -13.36 2.38
C ASN A 102 2.91 -11.87 2.53
N ALA A 103 3.63 -11.51 3.59
CA ALA A 103 4.12 -10.15 3.81
C ALA A 103 5.19 -9.73 2.81
N ARG A 104 6.10 -10.66 2.48
CA ARG A 104 7.13 -10.44 1.47
C ARG A 104 6.53 -10.27 0.07
N LYS A 105 5.51 -11.08 -0.24
CA LYS A 105 4.74 -10.98 -1.49
C LYS A 105 4.03 -9.62 -1.60
N ALA A 106 3.42 -9.14 -0.50
CA ALA A 106 2.80 -7.82 -0.46
C ALA A 106 3.82 -6.70 -0.75
N GLY A 107 5.01 -6.77 -0.14
CA GLY A 107 6.10 -5.82 -0.39
C GLY A 107 6.57 -5.83 -1.85
N ALA A 108 6.75 -7.00 -2.46
CA ALA A 108 7.15 -7.12 -3.86
C ALA A 108 6.10 -6.49 -4.81
N ILE A 109 4.81 -6.77 -4.57
CA ILE A 109 3.72 -6.17 -5.36
C ILE A 109 3.68 -4.65 -5.16
N ALA A 110 3.84 -4.17 -3.92
CA ALA A 110 3.88 -2.74 -3.61
C ALA A 110 5.00 -2.03 -4.38
N MET A 111 6.20 -2.62 -4.43
CA MET A 111 7.31 -2.07 -5.20
C MET A 111 6.99 -2.02 -6.70
N SER A 112 6.36 -3.05 -7.24
CA SER A 112 5.89 -3.04 -8.64
C SER A 112 4.89 -1.91 -8.90
N ILE A 113 3.96 -1.66 -7.96
CA ILE A 113 2.98 -0.57 -8.07
C ILE A 113 3.68 0.80 -8.02
N VAL A 114 4.64 1.00 -7.11
CA VAL A 114 5.43 2.23 -7.01
C VAL A 114 6.12 2.53 -8.35
N ASN A 115 6.77 1.52 -8.94
CA ASN A 115 7.46 1.66 -10.22
C ASN A 115 6.47 2.02 -11.34
N GLN A 116 5.32 1.34 -11.40
CA GLN A 116 4.27 1.64 -12.39
C GLN A 116 3.72 3.05 -12.23
N ALA A 117 3.47 3.53 -11.00
CA ALA A 117 2.97 4.87 -10.76
C ALA A 117 3.99 5.95 -11.16
N LYS A 118 5.28 5.74 -10.84
CA LYS A 118 6.35 6.68 -11.21
C LYS A 118 6.61 6.73 -12.72
N LEU A 119 6.53 5.58 -13.41
CA LEU A 119 6.72 5.51 -14.87
C LEU A 119 5.47 5.97 -15.65
N GLY A 120 4.28 5.65 -15.15
CA GLY A 120 3.00 5.98 -15.78
C GLY A 120 2.57 7.44 -15.60
N GLY A 121 3.16 8.18 -14.65
CA GLY A 121 2.96 9.63 -14.50
C GLY A 121 3.65 10.51 -15.56
N ASN A 122 4.27 9.90 -16.58
CA ASN A 122 4.92 10.56 -17.71
C ASN A 122 4.22 10.28 -19.07
N GLN A 123 2.99 9.74 -19.07
CA GLN A 123 2.18 9.57 -20.28
C GLN A 123 0.91 10.41 -20.22
#